data_AF-A0A965J1Y1-F1
#
_entry.id   AF-A0A965J1Y1-F1
#
_cell.length_a   1.000
_cell.length_b   1.000
_cell.length_c   1.000
_cell.angle_alpha   90.00
_cell.angle_beta   90.00
_cell.angle_gamma   90.00
#
_symmetry.space_group_name_H-M   'P 1'
#
loop_
_entity.id
_entity.type
_entity.pdbx_description
1 polymer ?
#
loop_
_entity_poly.entity_id
_entity_poly.type
_entity_poly.pdbx_seq_one_letter_code
_entity_poly.pdbx_strand_id
1 'polypeptide(L)'
;MNQPEATPIEETVFAVVDLETTGFNPQKDRIVQMAAVLVNGRGEVVDTFDTVVKPESPEQYEHGAEHVHGISREMVKNGMPLRDALSHIWSFTDGKVFTA
;
A
#
# COMPACT_ATOMS: atom_id res chain seq x y z
N MET A 1 10.60 22.44 26.03
CA MET A 1 10.82 22.05 24.62
C MET A 1 9.65 22.61 23.83
N ASN A 2 9.89 23.50 22.87
CA ASN A 2 8.82 23.99 22.01
C ASN A 2 8.41 22.83 21.09
N GLN A 3 7.11 22.52 21.05
CA GLN A 3 6.60 21.62 20.03
C GLN A 3 6.73 22.30 18.67
N PRO A 4 7.09 21.56 17.61
CA PRO A 4 7.00 22.11 16.26
C PRO A 4 5.58 22.58 16.00
N GLU A 5 5.43 23.75 15.37
CA GLU A 5 4.11 24.20 14.93
C GLU A 5 3.53 23.17 13.95
N ALA A 6 2.25 22.85 14.13
CA ALA A 6 1.56 21.93 13.25
C ALA A 6 1.47 22.53 11.84
N THR A 7 1.76 21.73 10.82
CA THR A 7 1.53 22.11 9.43
C THR A 7 0.03 22.38 9.22
N PRO A 8 -0.37 23.52 8.61
CA PRO A 8 -1.75 23.77 8.23
C PRO A 8 -2.29 22.61 7.38
N ILE A 9 -3.58 22.29 7.52
CA ILE A 9 -4.16 21.16 6.80
C ILE A 9 -4.08 21.38 5.29
N GLU A 10 -4.23 22.62 4.83
CA GLU A 10 -4.13 23.03 3.43
C GLU A 10 -2.75 22.78 2.82
N GLU A 11 -1.70 22.79 3.65
CA GLU A 11 -0.30 22.54 3.27
C GLU A 11 0.12 21.08 3.55
N THR A 12 -0.77 20.28 4.11
CA THR A 12 -0.53 18.86 4.42
C THR A 12 -0.80 18.01 3.19
N VAL A 13 0.04 16.99 2.98
CA VAL A 13 -0.19 15.92 2.02
C VAL A 13 -0.47 14.63 2.78
N PHE A 14 -1.60 14.01 2.44
CA PHE A 14 -2.06 12.74 2.99
C PHE A 14 -1.69 11.61 2.03
N ALA A 15 -1.10 10.55 2.56
CA ALA A 15 -0.92 9.29 1.85
C ALA A 15 -2.07 8.36 2.21
N VAL A 16 -3.05 8.25 1.30
CA VAL A 16 -4.17 7.32 1.41
C VAL A 16 -3.69 5.95 0.95
N VAL A 17 -3.59 4.98 1.85
CA VAL A 17 -3.01 3.66 1.59
C VAL A 17 -4.07 2.59 1.68
N ASP A 18 -4.07 1.67 0.72
CA ASP A 18 -4.97 0.51 0.71
C ASP A 18 -4.19 -0.76 0.33
N LEU A 19 -4.65 -1.91 0.84
CA LEU A 19 -4.00 -3.20 0.67
C LEU A 19 -5.03 -4.28 0.37
N GLU A 20 -4.68 -5.17 -0.57
CA GLU A 20 -5.40 -6.42 -0.78
C GLU A 20 -4.57 -7.59 -0.26
N THR A 21 -5.24 -8.55 0.38
CA THR A 21 -4.60 -9.72 1.00
C THR A 21 -5.30 -11.01 0.60
N THR A 22 -4.61 -12.15 0.73
CA THR A 22 -5.22 -13.47 0.49
C THR A 22 -6.28 -13.86 1.51
N GLY A 23 -6.39 -13.12 2.63
CA GLY A 23 -7.27 -13.36 3.76
C GLY A 23 -6.96 -12.48 4.97
N PHE A 24 -7.55 -12.76 6.13
CA PHE A 24 -7.48 -11.92 7.34
C PHE A 24 -6.50 -12.40 8.42
N ASN A 25 -5.78 -13.50 8.20
CA ASN A 25 -4.86 -14.07 9.19
C ASN A 25 -3.40 -13.67 8.88
N PRO A 26 -2.79 -12.72 9.60
CA PRO A 26 -1.44 -12.23 9.29
C PRO A 26 -0.34 -13.29 9.43
N GLN A 27 -0.58 -14.42 10.12
CA GLN A 27 0.38 -15.52 10.19
C GLN A 27 0.43 -16.35 8.91
N LYS A 28 -0.68 -16.42 8.15
CA LYS A 28 -0.84 -17.30 6.99
C LYS A 28 -1.01 -16.54 5.68
N ASP A 29 -1.75 -15.45 5.72
CA ASP A 29 -2.12 -14.66 4.56
C ASP A 29 -1.00 -13.70 4.16
N ARG A 30 -1.04 -13.30 2.89
CA ARG A 30 -0.03 -12.42 2.29
C ARG A 30 -0.67 -11.25 1.58
N ILE A 31 0.04 -10.13 1.53
CA ILE A 31 -0.32 -8.96 0.75
C ILE A 31 -0.13 -9.29 -0.73
N VAL A 32 -1.15 -9.04 -1.54
CA VAL A 32 -1.16 -9.28 -2.99
C VAL A 32 -1.31 -8.00 -3.82
N GLN A 33 -1.59 -6.86 -3.18
CA GLN A 33 -1.53 -5.53 -3.78
C GLN A 33 -1.14 -4.49 -2.75
N MET A 34 -0.44 -3.44 -3.19
CA MET A 34 -0.21 -2.22 -2.42
C MET A 34 -0.58 -1.02 -3.28
N ALA A 35 -1.46 -0.17 -2.78
CA ALA A 35 -1.81 1.09 -3.41
C ALA A 35 -1.65 2.26 -2.44
N ALA A 36 -1.23 3.41 -2.97
CA ALA A 36 -1.17 4.66 -2.25
C ALA A 36 -1.53 5.83 -3.17
N VAL A 37 -2.35 6.75 -2.68
CA VAL A 37 -2.67 8.00 -3.36
C VAL A 37 -2.24 9.16 -2.47
N LEU A 38 -1.43 10.07 -3.01
CA LEU A 38 -1.11 11.32 -2.34
C LEU A 38 -2.21 12.33 -2.63
N VAL A 39 -2.82 12.89 -1.59
CA VAL A 39 -3.89 13.88 -1.67
C VAL A 39 -3.48 15.12 -0.89
N ASN A 40 -3.56 16.30 -1.48
CA ASN A 40 -3.27 17.55 -0.76
C ASN A 40 -4.43 17.94 0.18
N GLY A 41 -4.21 18.93 1.05
CA GLY A 41 -5.21 19.44 1.99
C GLY A 41 -6.51 19.97 1.37
N ARG A 42 -6.54 20.16 0.04
CA ARG A 42 -7.72 20.58 -0.71
C ARG A 42 -8.49 19.41 -1.34
N GLY A 43 -8.03 18.18 -1.13
CA GLY A 43 -8.63 16.97 -1.67
C GLY A 43 -8.19 16.62 -3.09
N GLU A 44 -7.15 17.25 -3.62
CA GLU A 44 -6.67 17.00 -4.99
C GLU A 44 -5.60 15.90 -4.99
N VAL A 45 -5.70 14.97 -5.94
CA VAL A 45 -4.68 13.93 -6.15
C VAL A 45 -3.41 14.56 -6.69
N VAL A 46 -2.30 14.32 -5.99
CA VAL A 46 -0.96 14.80 -6.33
C VAL A 46 -0.18 13.73 -7.08
N ASP A 47 -0.27 12.47 -6.62
CA ASP A 47 0.43 11.34 -7.23
C ASP A 47 -0.25 10.02 -6.83
N THR A 48 0.04 8.94 -7.56
CA THR A 48 -0.53 7.61 -7.33
C THR A 48 0.53 6.52 -7.49
N PHE A 49 0.50 5.54 -6.61
CA PHE A 49 1.25 4.30 -6.69
C PHE A 49 0.27 3.13 -6.56
N ASP A 50 0.35 2.14 -7.46
CA ASP A 50 -0.46 0.93 -7.43
C ASP A 50 0.37 -0.21 -8.04
N THR A 51 0.47 -1.32 -7.31
CA THR A 51 1.15 -2.52 -7.81
C THR A 51 0.57 -3.80 -7.23
N VAL A 52 0.45 -4.82 -8.08
CA VAL A 52 0.28 -6.20 -7.64
C VAL A 52 1.59 -6.67 -7.01
N VAL A 53 1.50 -7.24 -5.82
CA VAL A 53 2.64 -7.68 -5.04
C VAL A 53 2.82 -9.19 -5.16
N LYS A 54 4.05 -9.61 -5.40
CA LYS A 54 4.50 -10.99 -5.30
C LYS A 54 5.04 -11.24 -3.88
N PRO A 55 4.37 -12.05 -3.05
CA PRO A 55 4.83 -12.35 -1.70
C PRO A 55 6.16 -13.09 -1.69
N GLU A 56 6.86 -13.01 -0.56
CA GLU A 56 7.98 -13.91 -0.29
C GLU A 56 7.47 -15.35 -0.06
N SER A 57 8.26 -16.33 -0.49
CA SER A 57 7.98 -17.76 -0.34
C SER A 57 6.58 -18.17 -0.86
N PRO A 58 6.32 -18.09 -2.17
CA PRO A 58 4.97 -18.25 -2.71
C PRO A 58 4.33 -19.63 -2.49
N GLU A 59 5.14 -20.65 -2.29
CA GLU A 59 4.73 -21.99 -1.89
C GLU A 59 4.22 -22.09 -0.44
N GLN A 60 4.42 -21.07 0.40
CA GLN A 60 4.08 -21.09 1.82
C GLN A 60 2.77 -20.38 2.16
N TYR A 61 2.04 -19.88 1.16
CA TYR A 61 0.73 -19.24 1.38
C TYR A 61 -0.32 -19.80 0.42
N GLU A 62 -1.58 -19.75 0.86
CA GLU A 62 -2.72 -20.10 0.02
C GLU A 62 -3.22 -18.84 -0.68
N HIS A 63 -3.25 -18.86 -2.01
CA HIS A 63 -3.91 -17.78 -2.75
C HIS A 63 -5.41 -17.84 -2.48
N GLY A 64 -5.93 -16.77 -1.88
CA GLY A 64 -7.33 -16.61 -1.49
C GLY A 64 -7.86 -15.26 -1.94
N ALA A 65 -9.12 -14.96 -1.58
CA ALA A 65 -9.80 -13.68 -1.82
C ALA A 65 -9.89 -13.19 -3.28
N GLU A 66 -9.45 -13.96 -4.28
CA GLU A 66 -9.56 -13.59 -5.70
C GLU A 66 -10.99 -13.25 -6.14
N HIS A 67 -12.00 -13.90 -5.56
CA HIS A 67 -13.41 -13.59 -5.82
C HIS A 67 -13.88 -12.24 -5.24
N VAL A 68 -13.07 -11.59 -4.39
CA VAL A 68 -13.31 -10.28 -3.78
C VAL A 68 -12.56 -9.21 -4.56
N HIS A 69 -11.23 -9.32 -4.64
CA HIS A 69 -10.36 -8.28 -5.22
C HIS A 69 -10.02 -8.51 -6.71
N GLY A 70 -10.30 -9.69 -7.28
CA GLY A 70 -10.09 -9.98 -8.71
C GLY A 70 -8.63 -10.21 -9.14
N ILE A 71 -7.70 -10.36 -8.20
CA ILE A 71 -6.27 -10.51 -8.49
C ILE A 71 -5.96 -12.00 -8.58
N SER A 72 -5.62 -12.45 -9.80
CA SER A 72 -5.34 -13.86 -10.06
C SER A 72 -3.98 -14.32 -9.56
N ARG A 73 -3.82 -15.65 -9.36
CA ARG A 73 -2.50 -16.26 -9.06
C ARG A 73 -1.42 -15.87 -10.07
N GLU A 74 -1.77 -15.76 -11.35
CA GLU A 74 -0.81 -15.40 -12.40
C GLU A 74 -0.40 -13.93 -12.32
N MET A 75 -1.33 -13.02 -11.97
CA MET A 75 -0.99 -11.63 -11.68
C MET A 75 -0.02 -11.53 -10.51
N VAL A 76 -0.30 -12.25 -9.41
CA VAL A 76 0.57 -12.26 -8.22
C VAL A 76 1.97 -12.81 -8.54
N LYS A 77 2.05 -13.88 -9.34
CA LYS A 77 3.33 -14.47 -9.75
C LYS A 77 4.23 -13.51 -10.55
N ASN A 78 3.60 -12.61 -11.32
CA ASN A 78 4.24 -11.59 -12.15
C ASN A 78 4.31 -10.21 -11.45
N GLY A 79 3.81 -10.11 -10.22
CA GLY A 79 3.81 -8.88 -9.44
C GLY A 79 5.21 -8.43 -9.00
N MET A 80 5.28 -7.20 -8.50
CA MET A 80 6.48 -6.62 -7.93
C MET A 80 6.89 -7.41 -6.67
N PRO A 81 8.18 -7.77 -6.48
CA PRO A 81 8.63 -8.43 -5.26
C PRO A 81 8.27 -7.61 -4.01
N LEU A 82 7.81 -8.29 -2.95
CA LEU A 82 7.36 -7.64 -1.71
C LEU A 82 8.33 -6.58 -1.17
N ARG A 83 9.64 -6.89 -1.13
CA ARG A 83 10.67 -5.95 -0.63
C ARG A 83 10.76 -4.69 -1.47
N ASP A 84 10.59 -4.81 -2.78
CA ASP A 84 10.64 -3.67 -3.69
C ASP A 84 9.38 -2.84 -3.52
N ALA A 85 8.19 -3.47 -3.46
CA ALA A 85 6.93 -2.79 -3.23
C ALA A 85 6.92 -2.00 -1.90
N LEU A 86 7.43 -2.59 -0.82
CA LEU A 86 7.62 -1.93 0.47
C LEU A 86 8.59 -0.74 0.39
N SER A 87 9.68 -0.88 -0.37
CA SER A 87 10.64 0.21 -0.55
C SER A 87 10.03 1.37 -1.35
N HIS A 88 9.27 1.05 -2.40
CA HIS A 88 8.56 2.02 -3.22
C HIS A 88 7.51 2.79 -2.41
N ILE A 89 6.62 2.09 -1.70
CA ILE A 89 5.57 2.76 -0.92
C ILE A 89 6.15 3.57 0.25
N TRP A 90 7.24 3.11 0.87
CA TRP A 90 7.95 3.88 1.89
C TRP A 90 8.46 5.20 1.33
N SER A 91 9.20 5.17 0.22
CA SER A 91 9.70 6.39 -0.42
C SER A 91 8.57 7.29 -0.93
N PHE A 92 7.49 6.71 -1.44
CA PHE A 92 6.32 7.44 -1.93
C PHE A 92 5.58 8.18 -0.81
N THR A 93 5.51 7.59 0.39
CA THR A 93 4.78 8.13 1.54
C THR A 93 5.65 8.90 2.54
N ASP A 94 6.96 9.00 2.28
CA ASP A 94 7.91 9.61 3.22
C ASP A 94 7.59 11.08 3.53
N GLY A 95 7.55 11.39 4.84
CA GLY A 95 7.18 12.70 5.36
C GLY A 95 5.74 13.13 5.08
N LYS A 96 4.83 12.24 4.67
CA LYS A 96 3.39 12.52 4.46
C LYS A 96 2.57 11.99 5.63
N VAL A 97 1.36 12.50 5.79
CA VAL A 97 0.44 12.00 6.82
C VAL A 97 -0.23 10.71 6.31
N PHE A 98 0.03 9.59 6.98
CA PHE A 98 -0.63 8.32 6.65
C PHE A 98 -2.14 8.38 6.95
N THR A 99 -2.95 7.84 6.04
CA THR A 99 -4.38 7.57 6.25
C THR A 99 -4.77 6.30 5.48
N ALA A 100 -5.74 5.55 5.99
CA ALA A 100 -6.25 4.32 5.39
C ALA A 100 -7.73 4.14 5.73
#